data_AF-A0A7X8J091-F1
#
_entry.id   AF-A0A7X8J091-F1
#
_cell.length_a   1.000
_cell.length_b   1.000
_cell.length_c   1.000
_cell.angle_alpha   90.00
_cell.angle_beta   90.00
_cell.angle_gamma   90.00
#
_symmetry.space_group_name_H-M   'P 1'
#
loop_
_entity.id
_entity.type
_entity.pdbx_description
1 polymer ?
#
loop_
_entity_poly.entity_id
_entity_poly.type
_entity_poly.pdbx_seq_one_letter_code
_entity_poly.pdbx_strand_id
1 'polypeptide(L)'
;MPREYSLEKTRNIGIMAHIDAGKTTTTERILFYTGKVHKLGETHEGAATMDWMEQEQERGITITSAATTAFWKDIRVNIIDTPGHVDFTVEVERSLRVLDGSLTLFCAKGGVEPQSETVWRQADKYRVPRMAYVNKMDIMGADFFRVVEMMKERLKANAVPIQLPVGKESEFV
;
A
#
# COMPACT_ATOMS: atom_id res chain seq x y z
N MET A 1 -12.03 -24.82 18.91
CA MET A 1 -12.50 -24.91 17.51
C MET A 1 -11.29 -25.18 16.63
N PRO A 2 -11.30 -26.19 15.75
CA PRO A 2 -10.26 -26.33 14.74
C PRO A 2 -10.26 -25.10 13.83
N ARG A 3 -9.09 -24.60 13.45
CA ARG A 3 -9.00 -23.42 12.58
C ARG A 3 -9.56 -23.79 11.20
N GLU A 4 -10.53 -23.01 10.72
CA GLU A 4 -11.10 -23.15 9.38
C GLU A 4 -10.05 -22.95 8.27
N TYR A 5 -8.99 -22.18 8.57
CA TYR A 5 -7.86 -21.91 7.69
C TYR A 5 -6.54 -22.19 8.39
N SER A 6 -5.59 -22.85 7.72
CA SER A 6 -4.24 -23.10 8.25
C SER A 6 -3.43 -21.81 8.39
N LEU A 7 -2.52 -21.76 9.37
CA LEU A 7 -1.60 -20.63 9.55
C LEU A 7 -0.79 -20.35 8.29
N GLU A 8 -0.34 -21.40 7.59
CA GLU A 8 0.43 -21.30 6.35
C GLU A 8 -0.34 -20.62 5.20
N LYS A 9 -1.68 -20.66 5.27
CA LYS A 9 -2.59 -20.03 4.29
C LYS A 9 -3.11 -18.67 4.76
N THR A 10 -2.52 -18.10 5.81
CA THR A 10 -2.86 -16.76 6.32
C THR A 10 -1.75 -15.77 5.97
N ARG A 11 -2.13 -14.57 5.52
CA ARG A 11 -1.22 -13.45 5.28
C ARG A 11 -1.76 -12.22 5.99
N ASN A 12 -1.01 -11.69 6.95
CA ASN A 12 -1.31 -10.40 7.58
C ASN A 12 -0.43 -9.32 6.94
N ILE A 13 -1.02 -8.49 6.08
CA ILE A 13 -0.28 -7.49 5.31
C ILE A 13 -0.76 -6.06 5.59
N GLY A 14 0.19 -5.13 5.67
CA GLY A 14 -0.09 -3.69 5.71
C GLY A 14 0.14 -3.03 4.36
N ILE A 15 -0.69 -2.06 4.00
CA ILE A 15 -0.50 -1.20 2.82
C ILE A 15 0.05 0.14 3.31
N MET A 16 1.27 0.45 2.89
CA MET A 16 2.08 1.54 3.45
C MET A 16 2.59 2.45 2.35
N ALA A 17 2.63 3.76 2.60
CA ALA A 17 3.13 4.74 1.65
C ALA A 17 3.08 6.14 2.24
N HIS A 18 3.79 7.05 1.61
CA HIS A 18 3.58 8.49 1.69
C HIS A 18 2.17 8.93 1.20
N ILE A 19 1.71 10.14 1.54
CA ILE A 19 0.47 10.75 1.00
C ILE A 19 0.45 10.71 -0.54
N ASP A 20 -0.73 10.61 -1.14
CA ASP A 20 -0.92 10.60 -2.60
C ASP A 20 -0.20 9.50 -3.41
N ALA A 21 0.42 8.50 -2.78
CA ALA A 21 0.97 7.32 -3.47
C ALA A 21 -0.11 6.32 -3.94
N GLY A 22 -1.37 6.53 -3.52
CA GLY A 22 -2.52 5.69 -3.90
C GLY A 22 -2.70 4.42 -3.05
N LYS A 23 -2.44 4.50 -1.73
CA LYS A 23 -2.68 3.39 -0.78
C LYS A 23 -4.13 2.92 -0.81
N THR A 24 -5.07 3.80 -0.47
CA THR A 24 -6.49 3.48 -0.36
C THR A 24 -7.04 2.98 -1.69
N THR A 25 -6.69 3.63 -2.80
CA THR A 25 -7.06 3.17 -4.14
C THR A 25 -6.54 1.76 -4.43
N THR A 26 -5.33 1.42 -4.00
CA THR A 26 -4.77 0.07 -4.15
C THR A 26 -5.49 -0.93 -3.26
N THR A 27 -5.80 -0.56 -2.02
CA THR A 27 -6.60 -1.38 -1.08
C THR A 27 -7.97 -1.71 -1.69
N GLU A 28 -8.70 -0.71 -2.17
CA GLU A 28 -10.01 -0.87 -2.80
C GLU A 28 -9.95 -1.79 -4.04
N ARG A 29 -8.89 -1.67 -4.86
CA ARG A 29 -8.66 -2.56 -6.00
C ARG A 29 -8.42 -4.00 -5.55
N ILE A 30 -7.65 -4.23 -4.49
CA ILE A 30 -7.45 -5.58 -3.92
C ILE A 30 -8.80 -6.16 -3.45
N LEU A 31 -9.63 -5.37 -2.78
CA LEU A 31 -10.95 -5.81 -2.31
C LEU A 31 -11.91 -6.11 -3.47
N PHE A 32 -11.85 -5.33 -4.55
CA PHE A 32 -12.63 -5.60 -5.74
C PHE A 32 -12.20 -6.90 -6.43
N TYR A 33 -10.89 -7.08 -6.68
CA TYR A 33 -10.40 -8.28 -7.36
C TYR A 33 -10.55 -9.56 -6.53
N THR A 34 -10.57 -9.46 -5.21
CA THR A 34 -10.89 -10.59 -4.31
C THR A 34 -12.39 -10.87 -4.20
N GLY A 35 -13.25 -10.07 -4.86
CA GLY A 35 -14.70 -10.20 -4.81
C GLY A 35 -15.32 -9.79 -3.47
N LYS A 36 -14.55 -9.16 -2.57
CA LYS A 36 -15.05 -8.65 -1.28
C LYS A 36 -15.94 -7.43 -1.46
N VAL A 37 -15.64 -6.62 -2.46
CA VAL A 37 -16.41 -5.43 -2.85
C VAL A 37 -16.83 -5.60 -4.31
N HIS A 38 -18.10 -5.33 -4.62
CA HIS A 38 -18.67 -5.54 -5.97
C HIS A 38 -18.72 -4.27 -6.82
N LYS A 39 -18.37 -3.11 -6.26
CA LYS A 39 -18.31 -1.81 -6.94
C LYS A 39 -17.04 -1.08 -6.55
N LEU A 40 -16.27 -0.63 -7.53
CA LEU A 40 -15.12 0.24 -7.28
C LEU A 40 -15.65 1.63 -6.94
N GLY A 41 -15.46 2.08 -5.70
CA GLY A 41 -15.63 3.49 -5.35
C GLY A 41 -14.38 4.26 -5.76
N GLU A 42 -14.54 5.40 -6.43
CA GLU A 42 -13.43 6.34 -6.59
C GLU A 42 -13.26 7.10 -5.26
N THR A 43 -12.05 7.07 -4.70
CA THR A 43 -11.69 7.77 -3.45
C THR A 43 -11.96 9.28 -3.53
N HIS A 44 -11.99 9.84 -4.75
CA HIS A 44 -12.28 11.26 -4.98
C HIS A 44 -13.77 11.62 -4.92
N GLU A 45 -14.69 10.65 -4.94
CA GLU A 45 -16.15 10.88 -4.88
C GLU A 45 -16.76 10.56 -3.50
N GLY A 46 -15.94 10.37 -2.45
CA GLY A 46 -16.42 10.06 -1.10
C GLY A 46 -17.00 8.65 -0.94
N ALA A 47 -16.79 7.76 -1.91
CA ALA A 47 -17.33 6.40 -1.94
C ALA A 47 -16.35 5.31 -1.49
N ALA A 48 -15.17 5.69 -0.98
CA ALA A 48 -14.20 4.72 -0.46
C ALA A 48 -14.79 4.01 0.77
N THR A 49 -14.80 2.67 0.76
CA THR A 49 -15.36 1.89 1.87
C THR A 49 -14.44 1.93 3.09
N MET A 50 -13.14 2.14 2.86
CA MET A 50 -12.12 2.16 3.91
C MET A 50 -11.98 3.51 4.62
N ASP A 51 -12.19 4.64 3.92
CA ASP A 51 -12.20 5.99 4.51
C ASP A 51 -13.65 6.34 4.92
N TRP A 52 -14.08 5.80 6.06
CA TRP A 52 -15.47 5.91 6.52
C TRP A 52 -15.75 7.15 7.37
N MET A 53 -14.71 7.83 7.87
CA MET A 53 -14.88 9.07 8.62
C MET A 53 -15.15 10.24 7.66
N GLU A 54 -16.12 11.09 8.00
CA GLU A 54 -16.44 12.30 7.23
C GLU A 54 -15.20 13.18 7.00
N GLN A 55 -14.32 13.28 7.99
CA GLN A 55 -13.06 14.03 7.91
C GLN A 55 -12.03 13.41 6.94
N GLU A 56 -12.03 12.08 6.79
CA GLU A 56 -11.16 11.39 5.83
C GLU A 56 -11.65 11.68 4.40
N GLN A 57 -12.96 11.65 4.19
CA GLN A 57 -13.60 11.95 2.90
C GLN A 57 -13.45 13.42 2.50
N GLU A 58 -13.67 14.35 3.43
CA GLU A 58 -13.51 15.79 3.19
C GLU A 58 -12.08 16.18 2.80
N ARG A 59 -11.09 15.52 3.40
CA ARG A 59 -9.67 15.88 3.22
C ARG A 59 -8.93 14.99 2.23
N GLY A 60 -9.53 13.89 1.79
CA GLY A 60 -8.89 12.91 0.91
C GLY A 60 -7.67 12.23 1.53
N ILE A 61 -7.65 12.06 2.87
CA ILE A 61 -6.55 11.42 3.59
C ILE A 61 -7.06 10.30 4.49
N THR A 62 -6.31 9.21 4.60
CA THR A 62 -6.58 8.16 5.59
C THR A 62 -6.00 8.57 6.95
N ILE A 63 -6.87 8.61 7.97
CA ILE A 63 -6.57 9.01 9.36
C ILE A 63 -6.47 7.77 10.25
N THR A 64 -7.40 6.83 10.10
CA THR A 64 -7.47 5.62 10.92
C THR A 64 -7.10 4.35 10.16
N SER A 65 -6.45 3.42 10.85
CA SER A 65 -6.10 2.14 10.24
C SER A 65 -7.37 1.28 10.13
N ALA A 66 -7.75 0.90 8.90
CA ALA A 66 -8.88 0.02 8.65
C ALA A 66 -8.38 -1.41 8.38
N ALA A 67 -8.95 -2.40 9.10
CA ALA A 67 -8.61 -3.81 8.95
C ALA A 67 -9.75 -4.57 8.25
N THR A 68 -9.41 -5.32 7.22
CA THR A 68 -10.38 -6.11 6.45
C THR A 68 -9.81 -7.48 6.08
N THR A 69 -10.70 -8.45 5.86
CA THR A 69 -10.33 -9.80 5.44
C THR A 69 -10.86 -10.06 4.04
N ALA A 70 -9.96 -10.50 3.17
CA ALA A 70 -10.24 -10.92 1.81
C ALA A 70 -9.66 -12.31 1.54
N PHE A 71 -10.14 -12.95 0.47
CA PHE A 71 -9.67 -14.26 0.04
C PHE A 71 -9.13 -14.15 -1.38
N TRP A 72 -7.88 -14.55 -1.56
CA TRP A 72 -7.26 -14.62 -2.87
C TRP A 72 -6.86 -16.06 -3.14
N LYS A 73 -7.61 -16.72 -4.03
CA LYS A 73 -7.54 -18.18 -4.20
C LYS A 73 -7.78 -18.85 -2.83
N ASP A 74 -6.97 -19.83 -2.44
CA ASP A 74 -7.08 -20.53 -1.15
C ASP A 74 -6.32 -19.83 0.00
N ILE A 75 -5.95 -18.55 -0.14
CA ILE A 75 -5.20 -17.80 0.86
C ILE A 75 -6.10 -16.74 1.49
N ARG A 76 -6.17 -16.77 2.83
CA ARG A 76 -6.79 -15.72 3.63
C ARG A 76 -5.81 -14.56 3.78
N VAL A 77 -6.22 -13.37 3.36
CA VAL A 77 -5.44 -12.14 3.47
C VAL A 77 -6.15 -11.18 4.43
N ASN A 78 -5.49 -10.84 5.53
CA ASN A 78 -5.91 -9.78 6.44
C ASN A 78 -5.12 -8.53 6.07
N ILE A 79 -5.81 -7.49 5.63
CA ILE A 79 -5.23 -6.26 5.11
C ILE A 79 -5.46 -5.16 6.14
N ILE A 80 -4.39 -4.43 6.47
CA ILE A 80 -4.48 -3.19 7.23
C ILE A 80 -4.08 -2.05 6.31
N ASP A 81 -5.02 -1.15 6.00
CA ASP A 81 -4.70 0.10 5.32
C ASP A 81 -4.16 1.09 6.36
N THR A 82 -2.97 1.65 6.12
CA THR A 82 -2.29 2.50 7.11
C THR A 82 -2.30 3.97 6.69
N PRO A 83 -2.41 4.91 7.65
CA PRO A 83 -2.30 6.34 7.36
C PRO A 83 -1.00 6.69 6.64
N GLY A 84 -1.09 7.59 5.65
CA GLY A 84 0.08 8.08 4.91
C GLY A 84 0.70 9.37 5.45
N HIS A 85 -0.05 10.08 6.27
CA HIS A 85 0.33 11.38 6.79
C HIS A 85 1.23 11.23 8.00
N VAL A 86 2.23 12.12 8.12
CA VAL A 86 3.22 12.10 9.22
C VAL A 86 2.59 12.28 10.61
N ASP A 87 1.48 13.00 10.68
CA ASP A 87 0.75 13.24 11.93
C ASP A 87 0.12 11.97 12.51
N PHE A 88 0.00 10.89 11.72
CA PHE A 88 -0.58 9.62 12.15
C PHE A 88 0.44 8.48 12.24
N THR A 89 1.72 8.83 12.43
CA THR A 89 2.84 7.88 12.58
C THR A 89 2.64 6.85 13.69
N VAL A 90 1.93 7.18 14.77
CA VAL A 90 1.62 6.24 15.87
C VAL A 90 0.74 5.07 15.39
N GLU A 91 -0.24 5.34 14.53
CA GLU A 91 -1.11 4.29 13.95
C GLU A 91 -0.31 3.40 12.99
N VAL A 92 0.62 3.98 12.23
CA VAL A 92 1.55 3.20 11.37
C VAL A 92 2.44 2.28 12.22
N GLU A 93 3.04 2.78 13.30
CA GLU A 93 3.86 1.95 14.20
C GLU A 93 3.04 0.84 14.88
N ARG A 94 1.80 1.13 15.29
CA ARG A 94 0.91 0.11 15.88
C ARG A 94 0.60 -1.00 14.88
N SER A 95 0.29 -0.62 13.65
CA SER A 95 -0.01 -1.57 12.57
C SER A 95 1.20 -2.45 12.26
N LEU A 96 2.39 -1.87 12.12
CA LEU A 96 3.62 -2.62 11.84
C LEU A 96 3.96 -3.72 12.86
N ARG A 97 3.53 -3.56 14.12
CA ARG A 97 3.79 -4.57 15.17
C ARG A 97 2.94 -5.83 15.05
N VAL A 98 1.84 -5.78 14.31
CA VAL A 98 0.90 -6.90 14.18
C VAL A 98 0.92 -7.55 12.79
N LEU A 99 1.71 -6.98 11.87
CA LEU A 99 1.79 -7.41 10.48
C LEU A 99 2.94 -8.38 10.26
N ASP A 100 2.69 -9.41 9.44
CA ASP A 100 3.71 -10.38 9.02
C ASP A 100 4.46 -9.91 7.76
N GLY A 101 3.91 -8.93 7.05
CA GLY A 101 4.54 -8.31 5.88
C GLY A 101 3.86 -6.99 5.50
N SER A 102 4.45 -6.25 4.57
CA SER A 102 3.82 -5.06 4.02
C SER A 102 4.09 -4.83 2.54
N LEU A 103 3.14 -4.15 1.90
CA LEU A 103 3.25 -3.59 0.56
C LEU A 103 3.56 -2.10 0.71
N THR A 104 4.77 -1.69 0.33
CA THR A 104 5.17 -0.27 0.37
C THR A 104 5.03 0.36 -1.01
N LEU A 105 4.16 1.35 -1.13
CA LEU A 105 3.86 2.03 -2.39
C LEU A 105 4.77 3.23 -2.59
N PHE A 106 5.18 3.41 -3.85
CA PHE A 106 5.91 4.57 -4.33
C PHE A 106 5.19 5.13 -5.55
N CYS A 107 5.10 6.46 -5.65
CA CYS A 107 4.58 7.10 -6.86
C CYS A 107 5.67 7.06 -7.95
N ALA A 108 5.35 6.60 -9.16
CA ALA A 108 6.32 6.51 -10.27
C ALA A 108 6.94 7.87 -10.64
N LYS A 109 6.19 8.96 -10.44
CA LYS A 109 6.67 10.34 -10.67
C LYS A 109 7.53 10.86 -9.52
N GLY A 110 7.11 10.62 -8.27
CA GLY A 110 7.78 11.15 -7.06
C GLY A 110 9.00 10.32 -6.63
N GLY A 111 8.94 9.01 -6.81
CA GLY A 111 9.94 8.06 -6.35
C GLY A 111 10.00 7.98 -4.83
N VAL A 112 11.22 8.00 -4.28
CA VAL A 112 11.44 7.98 -2.82
C VAL A 112 11.50 9.40 -2.27
N GLU A 113 10.46 9.77 -1.53
CA GLU A 113 10.30 11.07 -0.86
C GLU A 113 10.70 10.99 0.62
N PRO A 114 11.01 12.12 1.29
CA PRO A 114 11.44 12.12 2.69
C PRO A 114 10.49 11.36 3.63
N GLN A 115 9.18 11.44 3.37
CA GLN A 115 8.17 10.74 4.16
C GLN A 115 8.12 9.24 3.86
N SER A 116 8.46 8.84 2.62
CA SER A 116 8.63 7.44 2.27
C SER A 116 9.79 6.81 3.05
N GLU A 117 10.88 7.56 3.27
CA GLU A 117 11.99 7.09 4.11
C GLU A 117 11.55 6.85 5.57
N THR A 118 10.73 7.74 6.13
CA THR A 118 10.20 7.57 7.50
C THR A 118 9.41 6.28 7.62
N VAL A 119 8.46 6.05 6.71
CA VAL A 119 7.62 4.84 6.68
C VAL A 119 8.48 3.59 6.48
N TRP A 120 9.50 3.68 5.62
CA TRP A 120 10.45 2.59 5.39
C TRP A 120 11.25 2.24 6.66
N ARG A 121 11.79 3.24 7.36
CA ARG A 121 12.54 3.05 8.62
C ARG A 121 11.66 2.48 9.73
N GLN A 122 10.38 2.85 9.79
CA GLN A 122 9.44 2.24 10.73
C GLN A 122 9.29 0.74 10.47
N ALA A 123 9.17 0.33 9.21
CA ALA A 123 9.10 -1.09 8.87
C ALA A 123 10.43 -1.83 9.10
N ASP A 124 11.58 -1.16 8.94
CA ASP A 124 12.90 -1.70 9.32
C ASP A 124 12.99 -1.98 10.83
N LYS A 125 12.53 -1.02 11.66
CA LYS A 125 12.52 -1.12 13.13
C LYS A 125 11.80 -2.37 13.62
N TYR A 126 10.69 -2.73 12.98
CA TYR A 126 9.92 -3.93 13.31
C TYR A 126 10.29 -5.17 12.49
N ARG A 127 11.32 -5.07 11.62
CA ARG A 127 11.80 -6.15 10.76
C ARG A 127 10.70 -6.77 9.89
N VAL A 128 9.76 -5.95 9.43
CA VAL A 128 8.64 -6.41 8.60
C VAL A 128 9.13 -6.69 7.18
N PRO A 129 8.96 -7.92 6.65
CA PRO A 129 9.24 -8.23 5.25
C PRO A 129 8.38 -7.39 4.31
N ARG A 130 8.97 -6.93 3.21
CA ARG A 130 8.34 -5.93 2.34
C ARG A 130 8.41 -6.27 0.86
N MET A 131 7.34 -5.95 0.16
CA MET A 131 7.34 -5.78 -1.30
C MET A 131 7.12 -4.31 -1.63
N ALA A 132 7.82 -3.81 -2.65
CA ALA A 132 7.60 -2.45 -3.15
C ALA A 132 6.66 -2.47 -4.36
N TYR A 133 5.73 -1.54 -4.41
CA TYR A 133 4.81 -1.36 -5.53
C TYR A 133 4.95 0.06 -6.09
N VAL A 134 5.44 0.17 -7.34
CA VAL A 134 5.55 1.44 -8.04
C VAL A 134 4.22 1.72 -8.72
N ASN A 135 3.45 2.63 -8.15
CA ASN A 135 2.10 2.98 -8.59
C ASN A 135 2.10 4.23 -9.47
N LYS A 136 0.96 4.51 -10.13
CA LYS A 136 0.77 5.67 -11.03
C LYS A 136 1.76 5.67 -12.20
N MET A 137 1.96 4.52 -12.86
CA MET A 137 2.85 4.37 -14.02
C MET A 137 2.30 5.05 -15.29
N ASP A 138 1.02 5.40 -15.27
CA ASP A 138 0.23 6.02 -16.34
C ASP A 138 0.35 7.55 -16.38
N ILE A 139 0.90 8.20 -15.35
CA ILE A 139 0.97 9.67 -15.25
C ILE A 139 2.23 10.23 -15.87
N MET A 140 2.15 11.45 -16.43
CA MET A 140 3.29 12.19 -16.97
C MET A 140 4.47 12.28 -15.99
N GLY A 141 5.66 11.88 -16.46
CA GLY A 141 6.87 11.83 -15.65
C GLY A 141 7.04 10.56 -14.81
N ALA A 142 6.19 9.54 -14.99
CA ALA A 142 6.36 8.23 -14.37
C ALA A 142 7.65 7.56 -14.85
N ASP A 143 8.53 7.16 -13.93
CA ASP A 143 9.78 6.50 -14.26
C ASP A 143 10.11 5.37 -13.28
N PHE A 144 9.81 4.14 -13.69
CA PHE A 144 10.02 2.94 -12.88
C PHE A 144 11.49 2.75 -12.47
N PHE A 145 12.41 2.88 -13.41
CA PHE A 145 13.83 2.62 -13.14
C PHE A 145 14.43 3.66 -12.21
N ARG A 146 14.00 4.93 -12.35
CA ARG A 146 14.36 5.98 -11.41
C ARG A 146 13.89 5.65 -9.99
N VAL A 147 12.67 5.13 -9.81
CA VAL A 147 12.21 4.72 -8.46
C VAL A 147 13.07 3.60 -7.91
N VAL A 148 13.40 2.57 -8.71
CA VAL A 148 14.27 1.46 -8.30
C VAL A 148 15.67 1.96 -7.89
N GLU A 149 16.23 2.90 -8.64
CA GLU A 149 17.52 3.54 -8.31
C GLU A 149 17.44 4.33 -7.01
N MET A 150 16.41 5.18 -6.86
CA MET A 150 16.19 5.94 -5.62
C MET A 150 16.01 5.04 -4.39
N MET A 151 15.38 3.87 -4.52
CA MET A 151 15.27 2.90 -3.44
C MET A 151 16.66 2.38 -3.01
N LYS A 152 17.56 2.11 -3.96
CA LYS A 152 18.93 1.70 -3.65
C LYS A 152 19.73 2.83 -3.02
N GLU A 153 19.61 4.05 -3.55
CA GLU A 153 20.41 5.18 -3.12
C GLU A 153 19.97 5.76 -1.78
N ARG A 154 18.66 5.96 -1.59
CA ARG A 154 18.09 6.66 -0.42
C ARG A 154 17.71 5.71 0.70
N LEU A 155 17.04 4.60 0.37
CA LEU A 155 16.60 3.61 1.37
C LEU A 155 17.68 2.58 1.70
N LYS A 156 18.77 2.54 0.91
CA LYS A 156 19.79 1.48 0.97
C LYS A 156 19.18 0.08 0.82
N ALA A 157 18.05 -0.02 0.12
CA ALA A 157 17.34 -1.27 -0.08
C ALA A 157 17.97 -2.08 -1.22
N ASN A 158 18.03 -3.41 -1.07
CA ASN A 158 18.37 -4.31 -2.17
C ASN A 158 17.14 -4.51 -3.07
N ALA A 159 16.75 -3.47 -3.80
CA ALA A 159 15.58 -3.49 -4.68
C ALA A 159 15.83 -4.41 -5.89
N VAL A 160 15.01 -5.45 -6.01
CA VAL A 160 15.04 -6.43 -7.12
C VAL A 160 13.77 -6.29 -7.93
N PRO A 161 13.83 -5.74 -9.16
CA PRO A 161 12.68 -5.70 -10.07
C PRO A 161 12.24 -7.12 -10.44
N ILE A 162 10.98 -7.46 -10.14
CA ILE A 162 10.34 -8.72 -10.54
C ILE A 162 9.38 -8.55 -11.72
N GLN A 163 9.08 -7.31 -12.08
CA GLN A 163 8.27 -6.91 -13.23
C GLN A 163 8.94 -5.73 -13.93
N LEU A 164 8.68 -5.60 -15.23
CA LEU A 164 9.11 -4.47 -16.05
C LEU A 164 7.87 -3.80 -16.67
N PRO A 165 7.81 -2.47 -16.72
CA PRO A 165 6.71 -1.77 -17.37
C PRO A 165 6.76 -1.97 -18.88
N VAL A 166 5.58 -2.11 -19.50
CA VAL A 166 5.42 -2.09 -20.95
C VAL A 166 4.80 -0.73 -21.32
N GLY A 167 5.54 0.05 -22.12
CA GLY A 167 5.18 1.44 -22.38
C GLY A 167 5.43 2.36 -21.19
N LYS A 168 5.05 3.63 -21.35
CA LYS A 168 5.29 4.70 -20.37
C LYS A 168 4.15 5.72 -20.45
N GLU A 169 3.74 6.27 -19.32
CA GLU A 169 2.74 7.35 -19.28
C GLU A 169 1.45 6.93 -20.01
N SER A 170 1.01 7.69 -21.01
CA SER A 170 -0.19 7.39 -21.81
C SER A 170 -0.12 6.08 -22.61
N GLU A 171 1.08 5.53 -22.80
CA GLU A 171 1.29 4.25 -23.50
C GLU A 171 1.47 3.07 -22.55
N PHE A 172 1.29 3.25 -21.23
CA PHE A 172 1.42 2.18 -20.25
C PHE A 172 0.29 1.14 -20.37
N VAL A 173 0.65 -0.14 -20.45
CA VAL A 173 -0.27 -1.29 -20.62
C VAL A 173 -0.02 -2.36 -19.57
#